data_AF-A0AAD3G868-F1
#
_entry.id   AF-A0AAD3G868-F1
#
_cell.length_a   1.000
_cell.length_b   1.000
_cell.length_c   1.000
_cell.angle_alpha   90.00
_cell.angle_beta   90.00
_cell.angle_gamma   90.00
#
_symmetry.space_group_name_H-M   'P 1'
#
loop_
_entity.id
_entity.type
_entity.pdbx_description
1 polymer ?
#
loop_
_entity_poly.entity_id
_entity_poly.type
_entity_poly.pdbx_seq_one_letter_code
_entity_poly.pdbx_strand_id
1 'polypeptide(L)'
;MSEIKLEDIREITKNTQGKGYLIIFNDNRVIILYKKRTIAALLTLIRYGEGCESDLTNATNNLQEIKTILKGKISENLIQDSYADANKPFSELWNEEGFNFIYAPPGQKRLGSQKYILDSSDHQRLFTTTKPPIRTPPSSLIQRNILEQQKNKCNFCGSILKKKENINQNTYARDRVRLVWDHRIPVEKGGNSADDNFQALCFYCNKCKWQICNLCNYAPDKCSECVLAFPEVTKIIFPTQENIEDRLNRAN
;
A
#
# COMPACT_ATOMS: atom_id res chain seq x y z
N MET A 1 -22.94 -15.14 -7.59
CA MET A 1 -22.46 -13.97 -8.37
C MET A 1 -21.27 -14.43 -9.20
N SER A 2 -21.13 -13.97 -10.44
CA SER A 2 -20.18 -14.56 -11.39
C SER A 2 -18.72 -14.24 -11.03
N GLU A 3 -17.96 -15.30 -10.82
CA GLU A 3 -16.50 -15.30 -10.82
C GLU A 3 -15.99 -14.71 -12.14
N ILE A 4 -15.05 -13.76 -12.09
CA ILE A 4 -14.43 -13.20 -13.30
C ILE A 4 -13.25 -14.07 -13.70
N LYS A 5 -13.02 -14.23 -15.00
CA LYS A 5 -11.91 -15.00 -15.55
C LYS A 5 -11.08 -14.18 -16.51
N LEU A 6 -9.84 -14.62 -16.78
CA LEU A 6 -8.96 -13.93 -17.73
C LEU A 6 -9.51 -13.99 -19.16
N GLU A 7 -10.23 -15.06 -19.49
CA GLU A 7 -10.91 -15.27 -20.75
C GLU A 7 -11.96 -14.19 -21.03
N ASP A 8 -12.55 -13.62 -19.98
CA ASP A 8 -13.56 -12.55 -20.05
C ASP A 8 -12.94 -11.17 -20.31
N ILE A 9 -11.61 -11.03 -20.26
CA ILE A 9 -10.94 -9.77 -20.60
C ILE A 9 -11.04 -9.57 -22.12
N ARG A 10 -11.52 -8.40 -22.53
CA ARG A 10 -11.54 -7.97 -23.93
C ARG A 10 -10.18 -7.41 -24.34
N GLU A 11 -9.64 -6.50 -23.54
CA GLU A 11 -8.36 -5.83 -23.81
C GLU A 11 -7.74 -5.27 -22.53
N ILE A 12 -6.40 -5.14 -22.50
CA ILE A 12 -5.69 -4.34 -21.50
C ILE A 12 -4.88 -3.25 -22.19
N THR A 13 -5.23 -2.00 -21.92
CA THR A 13 -4.68 -0.84 -22.61
C THR A 13 -4.27 0.27 -21.66
N LYS A 14 -3.47 1.21 -22.14
CA LYS A 14 -3.13 2.42 -21.38
C LYS A 14 -4.37 3.31 -21.31
N ASN A 15 -4.64 3.90 -20.15
CA ASN A 15 -5.73 4.84 -19.99
C ASN A 15 -5.44 6.11 -20.81
N THR A 16 -6.20 6.35 -21.88
CA THR A 16 -6.03 7.52 -22.76
C THR A 16 -6.66 8.79 -22.18
N GLN A 17 -7.63 8.64 -21.28
CA GLN A 17 -8.35 9.74 -20.64
C GLN A 17 -7.80 10.09 -19.25
N GLY A 18 -6.71 9.44 -18.81
CA GLY A 18 -6.17 9.61 -17.47
C GLY A 18 -4.82 8.94 -17.26
N LYS A 19 -4.50 8.67 -15.99
CA LYS A 19 -3.29 7.92 -15.62
C LYS A 19 -3.61 6.43 -15.53
N GLY A 20 -2.59 5.60 -15.75
CA GLY A 20 -2.67 4.15 -15.54
C GLY A 20 -3.07 3.34 -16.77
N TYR A 21 -3.70 2.20 -16.50
CA TYR A 21 -4.07 1.13 -17.40
C TYR A 21 -5.49 0.69 -17.09
N LEU A 22 -6.18 0.22 -18.13
CA LEU A 22 -7.55 -0.27 -18.06
C LEU A 22 -7.53 -1.77 -18.42
N ILE A 23 -8.09 -2.61 -17.56
CA ILE A 23 -8.44 -3.99 -17.88
C ILE A 23 -9.93 -3.99 -18.18
N ILE A 24 -10.29 -4.16 -19.45
CA ILE A 24 -11.67 -4.03 -19.92
C ILE A 24 -12.22 -5.43 -20.18
N PHE A 25 -13.35 -5.76 -19.58
CA PHE A 25 -14.02 -7.05 -19.73
C PHE A 25 -15.06 -7.02 -20.86
N ASN A 26 -15.47 -8.20 -21.34
CA ASN A 26 -16.44 -8.37 -22.42
C ASN A 26 -17.82 -7.77 -22.06
N ASP A 27 -18.16 -7.71 -20.78
CA ASP A 27 -19.37 -7.07 -20.25
C ASP A 27 -19.22 -5.56 -19.99
N ASN A 28 -18.14 -4.96 -20.49
CA ASN A 28 -17.78 -3.54 -20.33
C ASN A 28 -17.45 -3.09 -18.91
N ARG A 29 -17.35 -4.00 -17.93
CA ARG A 29 -16.75 -3.64 -16.64
C ARG A 29 -15.26 -3.36 -16.81
N VAL A 30 -14.74 -2.42 -16.02
CA VAL A 30 -13.35 -1.96 -16.14
C VAL A 30 -12.68 -1.95 -14.78
N ILE A 31 -11.50 -2.56 -14.70
CA ILE A 31 -10.57 -2.39 -13.58
C ILE A 31 -9.53 -1.35 -13.97
N ILE A 32 -9.26 -0.38 -13.09
CA ILE A 32 -8.25 0.67 -13.30
C ILE A 32 -7.05 0.38 -12.40
N LEU A 33 -5.85 0.37 -12.99
CA LEU A 33 -4.57 0.22 -12.29
C LEU A 33 -3.62 1.35 -12.69
N TYR A 34 -2.97 2.01 -11.74
CA TYR A 34 -2.08 3.14 -11.99
C TYR A 34 -0.65 2.73 -12.33
N LYS A 35 -0.20 1.60 -11.81
CA LYS A 35 1.15 1.06 -12.01
C LYS A 35 1.11 -0.15 -12.93
N LYS A 36 1.90 -0.09 -14.01
CA LYS A 36 2.03 -1.20 -14.98
C LYS A 36 2.38 -2.55 -14.32
N ARG A 37 3.28 -2.52 -13.33
CA ARG A 37 3.82 -3.76 -12.73
C ARG A 37 2.82 -4.54 -11.88
N THR A 38 1.77 -3.89 -11.37
CA THR A 38 0.75 -4.54 -10.53
C THR A 38 -0.25 -5.34 -11.35
N ILE A 39 -0.34 -5.08 -12.67
CA ILE A 39 -1.18 -5.82 -13.62
C ILE A 39 -0.87 -7.32 -13.54
N ALA A 40 0.40 -7.72 -13.58
CA ALA A 40 0.77 -9.13 -13.54
C ALA A 40 0.33 -9.82 -12.24
N ALA A 41 0.51 -9.16 -11.08
CA ALA A 41 0.05 -9.68 -9.80
C ALA A 41 -1.48 -9.85 -9.76
N LEU A 42 -2.24 -8.88 -10.26
CA LEU A 42 -3.70 -8.97 -10.28
C LEU A 42 -4.18 -10.09 -11.21
N LEU A 43 -3.59 -10.24 -12.40
CA LEU A 43 -3.98 -11.29 -13.34
C LEU A 43 -3.67 -12.69 -12.78
N THR A 44 -2.55 -12.86 -12.06
CA THR A 44 -2.24 -14.10 -11.34
C THR A 44 -3.33 -14.40 -10.31
N LEU A 45 -3.75 -13.41 -9.52
CA LEU A 45 -4.79 -13.59 -8.51
C LEU A 45 -6.15 -13.91 -9.12
N ILE A 46 -6.55 -13.23 -10.20
CA ILE A 46 -7.80 -13.53 -10.93
C ILE A 46 -7.77 -14.96 -11.49
N ARG A 47 -6.61 -15.42 -11.98
CA ARG A 47 -6.50 -16.75 -12.60
C ARG A 47 -6.54 -17.89 -11.59
N TYR A 48 -5.81 -17.75 -10.49
CA TYR A 48 -5.55 -18.87 -9.58
C TYR A 48 -6.21 -18.70 -8.20
N GLY A 49 -6.85 -17.57 -7.90
CA GLY A 49 -7.41 -17.24 -6.59
C GLY A 49 -6.36 -16.93 -5.51
N GLU A 50 -5.11 -17.34 -5.73
CA GLU A 50 -3.97 -17.06 -4.87
C GLU A 50 -2.71 -16.77 -5.70
N GLY A 51 -1.77 -16.04 -5.11
CA GLY A 51 -0.52 -15.67 -5.76
C GLY A 51 0.59 -15.37 -4.76
N CYS A 52 1.82 -15.40 -5.26
CA CYS A 52 3.04 -15.11 -4.50
C CYS A 52 4.16 -14.63 -5.44
N GLU A 53 5.27 -14.17 -4.87
CA GLU A 53 6.42 -13.67 -5.62
C GLU A 53 6.89 -14.65 -6.70
N SER A 54 7.00 -15.93 -6.35
CA SER A 54 7.50 -16.98 -7.24
C SER A 54 6.68 -17.11 -8.53
N ASP A 55 5.40 -16.72 -8.53
CA ASP A 55 4.52 -16.74 -9.70
C ASP A 55 4.91 -15.71 -10.76
N LEU A 56 5.64 -14.66 -10.37
CA LEU A 56 6.10 -13.60 -11.27
C LEU A 56 7.59 -13.72 -11.62
N THR A 57 8.21 -14.85 -11.27
CA THR A 57 9.59 -15.20 -11.63
C THR A 57 9.60 -16.40 -12.58
N ASN A 58 10.80 -16.88 -12.93
CA ASN A 58 10.97 -18.10 -13.72
C ASN A 58 10.73 -19.40 -12.92
N ALA A 59 10.30 -19.32 -11.66
CA ALA A 59 10.02 -20.49 -10.82
C ALA A 59 8.74 -21.24 -11.23
N THR A 60 7.86 -20.61 -12.00
CA THR A 60 6.62 -21.21 -12.52
C THR A 60 6.41 -20.82 -13.98
N ASN A 61 5.45 -21.46 -14.65
CA ASN A 61 5.00 -21.10 -15.99
C ASN A 61 3.80 -20.12 -15.97
N ASN A 62 3.38 -19.63 -14.80
CA ASN A 62 2.13 -18.87 -14.63
C ASN A 62 2.08 -17.60 -15.50
N LEU A 63 3.18 -16.84 -15.59
CA LEU A 63 3.24 -15.68 -16.49
C LEU A 63 3.07 -16.06 -17.97
N GLN A 64 3.65 -17.19 -18.39
CA GLN A 64 3.52 -17.68 -19.78
C GLN A 64 2.08 -18.13 -20.06
N GLU A 65 1.41 -18.79 -19.11
CA GLU A 65 0.00 -19.16 -19.23
C GLU A 65 -0.89 -17.92 -19.36
N ILE A 66 -0.71 -16.92 -18.49
CA ILE A 66 -1.44 -15.65 -18.53
C ILE A 66 -1.23 -14.93 -19.86
N LYS A 67 0.02 -14.82 -20.33
CA LYS A 67 0.35 -14.21 -21.64
C LYS A 67 -0.31 -14.96 -22.79
N THR A 68 -0.40 -16.29 -22.69
CA THR A 68 -1.05 -17.13 -23.70
C THR A 68 -2.55 -16.88 -23.76
N ILE A 69 -3.24 -16.86 -22.61
CA ILE A 69 -4.68 -16.57 -22.52
C ILE A 69 -4.99 -15.16 -23.05
N LEU A 70 -4.10 -14.22 -22.80
CA LEU A 70 -4.25 -12.82 -23.19
C LEU A 70 -3.66 -12.48 -24.57
N LYS A 71 -3.24 -13.49 -25.35
CA LYS A 71 -2.67 -13.27 -26.69
C LYS A 71 -3.67 -12.52 -27.56
N GLY A 72 -3.23 -11.40 -28.15
CA GLY A 72 -4.07 -10.52 -28.96
C GLY A 72 -4.94 -9.53 -28.16
N LYS A 73 -5.02 -9.65 -26.83
CA LYS A 73 -5.76 -8.74 -25.94
C LYS A 73 -4.86 -7.70 -25.26
N ILE A 74 -3.54 -7.92 -25.30
CA ILE A 74 -2.53 -7.05 -24.67
C ILE A 74 -1.38 -6.79 -25.62
N SER A 75 -0.63 -5.70 -25.40
CA SER A 75 0.65 -5.49 -26.08
C SER A 75 1.71 -6.47 -25.56
N GLU A 76 2.60 -6.95 -26.43
CA GLU A 76 3.59 -7.99 -26.11
C GLU A 76 4.46 -7.64 -24.90
N ASN A 77 4.79 -6.35 -24.75
CA ASN A 77 5.63 -5.84 -23.68
C ASN A 77 4.85 -5.39 -22.43
N LEU A 78 3.53 -5.62 -22.35
CA LEU A 78 2.74 -5.21 -21.19
C LEU A 78 3.13 -6.01 -19.94
N ILE A 79 3.32 -7.32 -20.09
CA ILE A 79 3.70 -8.27 -19.03
C ILE A 79 5.10 -8.80 -19.36
N GLN A 80 6.04 -8.62 -18.44
CA GLN A 80 7.40 -9.16 -18.55
C GLN A 80 7.40 -10.67 -18.44
N ASP A 81 8.42 -11.34 -19.00
CA ASP A 81 8.60 -12.79 -18.83
C ASP A 81 8.99 -13.17 -17.40
N SER A 82 9.64 -12.25 -16.68
CA SER A 82 9.93 -12.35 -15.25
C SER A 82 10.14 -10.97 -14.63
N TYR A 83 10.01 -10.89 -13.30
CA TYR A 83 10.21 -9.68 -12.53
C TYR A 83 11.34 -9.89 -11.53
N ALA A 84 12.40 -9.07 -11.63
CA ALA A 84 13.55 -9.16 -10.72
C ALA A 84 13.20 -8.82 -9.25
N ASP A 85 12.22 -7.93 -9.06
CA ASP A 85 11.62 -7.61 -7.76
C ASP A 85 10.14 -8.03 -7.82
N ALA A 86 9.91 -9.34 -7.76
CA ALA A 86 8.60 -9.95 -7.97
C ALA A 86 7.66 -9.80 -6.76
N ASN A 87 8.18 -9.47 -5.58
CA ASN A 87 7.34 -9.11 -4.42
C ASN A 87 6.67 -7.73 -4.61
N LYS A 88 7.36 -6.80 -5.27
CA LYS A 88 6.87 -5.43 -5.46
C LYS A 88 5.53 -5.32 -6.20
N PRO A 89 5.26 -6.05 -7.30
CA PRO A 89 3.93 -6.14 -7.89
C PRO A 89 2.79 -6.41 -6.90
N PHE A 90 2.90 -7.41 -6.02
CA PHE A 90 1.87 -7.73 -5.03
C PHE A 90 1.77 -6.68 -3.94
N SER A 91 2.92 -6.25 -3.40
CA SER A 91 2.97 -5.22 -2.37
C SER A 91 2.36 -3.91 -2.85
N GLU A 92 2.64 -3.46 -4.08
CA GLU A 92 2.08 -2.23 -4.63
C GLU A 92 0.60 -2.39 -4.99
N LEU A 93 0.18 -3.55 -5.49
CA LEU A 93 -1.24 -3.84 -5.75
C LEU A 93 -2.07 -3.70 -4.47
N TRP A 94 -1.57 -4.23 -3.36
CA TRP A 94 -2.27 -4.18 -2.08
C TRP A 94 -2.22 -2.78 -1.44
N ASN A 95 -1.05 -2.13 -1.43
CA ASN A 95 -0.81 -0.92 -0.64
C ASN A 95 -0.99 0.41 -1.37
N GLU A 96 -0.74 0.43 -2.67
CA GLU A 96 -0.68 1.67 -3.46
C GLU A 96 -1.82 1.74 -4.48
N GLU A 97 -2.24 0.60 -5.02
CA GLU A 97 -3.41 0.52 -5.91
C GLU A 97 -4.74 0.41 -5.14
N GLY A 98 -4.70 0.17 -3.82
CA GLY A 98 -5.88 0.19 -2.96
C GLY A 98 -6.69 -1.10 -2.92
N PHE A 99 -6.15 -2.21 -3.43
CA PHE A 99 -6.80 -3.53 -3.38
C PHE A 99 -6.58 -4.23 -2.03
N ASN A 100 -6.86 -3.52 -0.93
CA ASN A 100 -6.57 -3.96 0.43
C ASN A 100 -7.39 -5.19 0.89
N PHE A 101 -8.41 -5.56 0.13
CA PHE A 101 -9.22 -6.76 0.34
C PHE A 101 -8.59 -8.05 -0.19
N ILE A 102 -7.52 -7.95 -0.98
CA ILE A 102 -6.68 -9.12 -1.27
C ILE A 102 -6.04 -9.52 0.06
N TYR A 103 -6.41 -10.68 0.57
CA TYR A 103 -5.98 -11.14 1.87
C TYR A 103 -4.54 -11.64 1.81
N ALA A 104 -3.67 -11.07 2.66
CA ALA A 104 -2.29 -11.48 2.82
C ALA A 104 -2.10 -12.13 4.20
N PRO A 105 -2.43 -13.43 4.37
CA PRO A 105 -2.38 -14.09 5.66
C PRO A 105 -0.98 -14.02 6.30
N PRO A 106 -0.85 -13.48 7.53
CA PRO A 106 0.44 -13.39 8.21
C PRO A 106 1.10 -14.77 8.36
N GLY A 107 2.37 -14.87 7.97
CA GLY A 107 3.18 -16.08 8.12
C GLY A 107 2.86 -17.22 7.15
N GLN A 108 1.79 -17.12 6.35
CA GLN A 108 1.50 -18.11 5.32
C GLN A 108 2.33 -17.86 4.06
N LYS A 109 2.90 -18.94 3.55
CA LYS A 109 3.76 -18.92 2.36
C LYS A 109 3.19 -19.79 1.26
N ARG A 110 3.42 -19.36 0.02
CA ARG A 110 3.23 -20.16 -1.20
C ARG A 110 4.54 -20.12 -1.97
N LEU A 111 5.03 -21.28 -2.39
CA LEU A 111 6.33 -21.42 -3.08
C LEU A 111 7.48 -20.65 -2.38
N GLY A 112 7.50 -20.68 -1.04
CA GLY A 112 8.54 -20.04 -0.21
C GLY A 112 8.38 -18.53 0.05
N SER A 113 7.42 -17.85 -0.58
CA SER A 113 7.19 -16.40 -0.46
C SER A 113 5.81 -16.05 0.09
N GLN A 114 5.57 -14.78 0.44
CA GLN A 114 4.30 -14.32 1.04
C GLN A 114 3.11 -14.70 0.15
N LYS A 115 2.10 -15.33 0.76
CA LYS A 115 0.85 -15.69 0.09
C LYS A 115 -0.12 -14.51 0.05
N TYR A 116 -0.75 -14.30 -1.10
CA TYR A 116 -1.85 -13.36 -1.33
C TYR A 116 -3.06 -14.14 -1.86
N ILE A 117 -4.27 -13.78 -1.45
CA ILE A 117 -5.52 -14.49 -1.77
C ILE A 117 -6.55 -13.46 -2.24
N LEU A 118 -7.16 -13.71 -3.40
CA LEU A 118 -8.31 -12.98 -3.90
C LEU A 118 -9.50 -13.95 -3.89
N ASP A 119 -10.40 -13.77 -2.93
CA ASP A 119 -11.60 -14.59 -2.85
C ASP A 119 -12.57 -14.22 -3.98
N SER A 120 -13.19 -15.24 -4.60
CA SER A 120 -14.17 -15.03 -5.67
C SER A 120 -15.35 -14.14 -5.26
N SER A 121 -15.70 -14.13 -3.97
CA SER A 121 -16.74 -13.26 -3.41
C SER A 121 -16.36 -11.78 -3.43
N ASP A 122 -15.06 -11.46 -3.43
CA ASP A 122 -14.53 -10.09 -3.48
C ASP A 122 -14.35 -9.58 -4.93
N HIS A 123 -14.57 -10.40 -5.96
CA HIS A 123 -14.32 -10.01 -7.35
C HIS A 123 -15.06 -8.74 -7.80
N GLN A 124 -16.26 -8.47 -7.28
CA GLN A 124 -16.96 -7.22 -7.64
C GLN A 124 -16.24 -5.97 -7.13
N ARG A 125 -15.48 -6.09 -6.04
CA ARG A 125 -14.75 -4.98 -5.44
C ARG A 125 -13.61 -4.48 -6.33
N LEU A 126 -13.15 -5.32 -7.27
CA LEU A 126 -12.14 -4.96 -8.27
C LEU A 126 -12.61 -3.85 -9.22
N PHE A 127 -13.92 -3.71 -9.43
CA PHE A 127 -14.52 -2.69 -10.30
C PHE A 127 -14.92 -1.43 -9.54
N THR A 128 -15.03 -1.53 -8.22
CA THR A 128 -15.39 -0.42 -7.35
C THR A 128 -14.19 0.18 -6.65
N THR A 129 -12.97 -0.35 -6.85
CA THR A 129 -11.75 0.18 -6.25
C THR A 129 -11.59 1.62 -6.67
N THR A 130 -11.96 2.51 -5.75
CA THR A 130 -11.87 3.94 -5.91
C THR A 130 -10.42 4.31 -6.15
N LYS A 131 -10.21 5.33 -6.99
CA LYS A 131 -8.93 6.05 -7.13
C LYS A 131 -8.13 5.95 -5.83
N PRO A 132 -6.85 5.50 -5.86
CA PRO A 132 -6.02 5.56 -4.68
C PRO A 132 -6.20 6.94 -4.07
N PRO A 133 -6.53 7.04 -2.78
CA PRO A 133 -6.85 8.31 -2.18
C PRO A 133 -5.74 9.30 -2.52
N ILE A 134 -6.10 10.48 -3.02
CA ILE A 134 -5.12 11.50 -3.37
C ILE A 134 -4.45 11.90 -2.06
N ARG A 135 -3.24 11.37 -1.84
CA ARG A 135 -2.38 11.74 -0.73
C ARG A 135 -1.72 13.07 -1.08
N THR A 136 -2.46 14.15 -0.85
CA THR A 136 -1.88 15.49 -0.94
C THR A 136 -1.06 15.72 0.33
N PRO A 137 0.21 16.11 0.23
CA PRO A 137 0.96 16.51 1.42
C PRO A 137 0.32 17.77 2.04
N PRO A 138 0.50 18.00 3.34
CA PRO A 138 0.04 19.23 3.99
C PRO A 138 0.66 20.46 3.33
N SER A 139 -0.05 21.59 3.34
CA SER A 139 0.48 22.86 2.81
C SER A 139 1.72 23.34 3.58
N SER A 140 2.53 24.22 2.99
CA SER A 140 3.76 24.72 3.64
C SER A 140 3.50 25.43 4.99
N LEU A 141 2.35 26.06 5.17
CA LEU A 141 1.94 26.66 6.44
C LEU A 141 1.72 25.57 7.50
N ILE A 142 0.98 24.53 7.14
CA ILE A 142 0.63 23.42 8.02
C ILE A 142 1.86 22.58 8.37
N GLN A 143 2.75 22.35 7.41
CA GLN A 143 4.04 21.72 7.65
C GLN A 143 4.83 22.46 8.75
N ARG A 144 4.88 23.80 8.71
CA ARG A 144 5.55 24.60 9.74
C ARG A 144 4.86 24.44 11.09
N ASN A 145 3.54 24.57 11.15
CA ASN A 145 2.77 24.44 12.39
C ASN A 145 2.98 23.07 13.05
N ILE A 146 2.94 21.97 12.28
CA ILE A 146 3.18 20.62 12.78
C ILE A 146 4.60 20.49 13.34
N LEU A 147 5.62 20.98 12.61
CA LEU A 147 7.00 20.91 13.08
C LEU A 147 7.23 21.75 14.33
N GLU A 148 6.62 22.93 14.43
CA GLU A 148 6.69 23.79 15.63
C GLU A 148 6.08 23.08 16.84
N GLN A 149 4.86 22.54 16.70
CA GLN A 149 4.19 21.75 17.75
C GLN A 149 5.04 20.54 18.19
N GLN A 150 5.67 19.86 17.24
CA GLN A 150 6.53 18.72 17.49
C GLN A 150 7.99 19.07 17.82
N LYS A 151 8.31 20.36 18.00
CA LYS A 151 9.67 20.84 18.32
C LYS A 151 10.73 20.34 17.34
N ASN A 152 10.41 20.29 16.04
CA ASN A 152 11.24 19.79 14.95
C ASN A 152 11.72 18.34 15.11
N LYS A 153 10.94 17.50 15.82
CA LYS A 153 11.26 16.11 16.11
C LYS A 153 10.16 15.16 15.61
N CYS A 154 10.55 13.90 15.41
CA CYS A 154 9.63 12.80 15.14
C CYS A 154 8.58 12.70 16.25
N ASN A 155 7.30 12.65 15.88
CA ASN A 155 6.18 12.59 16.84
C ASN A 155 6.20 11.32 17.72
N PHE A 156 6.94 10.29 17.29
CA PHE A 156 7.17 9.08 18.10
C PHE A 156 8.54 9.10 18.74
N CYS A 157 9.61 8.82 18.01
CA CYS A 157 10.91 8.53 18.65
C CYS A 157 11.75 9.77 18.98
N GLY A 158 11.26 10.99 18.70
CA GLY A 158 11.98 12.23 19.07
C GLY A 158 13.23 12.53 18.25
N SER A 159 13.53 11.71 17.25
CA SER A 159 14.65 11.96 16.35
C SER A 159 14.47 13.27 15.61
N ILE A 160 15.57 14.01 15.41
CA ILE A 160 15.60 15.24 14.62
C ILE A 160 15.20 14.91 13.17
N LEU A 161 14.29 15.69 12.62
CA LEU A 161 13.78 15.49 11.27
C LEU A 161 14.51 16.39 10.26
N LYS A 162 14.90 15.80 9.13
CA LYS A 162 15.54 16.49 8.00
C LYS A 162 14.83 16.12 6.71
N LYS A 163 14.68 17.10 5.81
CA LYS A 163 14.23 16.84 4.43
C LYS A 163 15.24 15.97 3.69
N LYS A 164 14.78 15.17 2.73
CA LYS A 164 15.61 14.16 2.04
C LYS A 164 16.84 14.77 1.36
N GLU A 165 16.68 15.95 0.78
CA GLU A 165 17.71 16.75 0.12
C GLU A 165 18.82 17.23 1.08
N ASN A 166 18.53 17.30 2.39
CA ASN A 166 19.47 17.75 3.41
C ASN A 166 20.15 16.58 4.16
N ILE A 167 20.07 15.37 3.61
CA ILE A 167 20.62 14.15 4.23
C ILE A 167 21.68 13.53 3.33
N ASN A 168 22.92 13.49 3.82
CA ASN A 168 24.04 12.84 3.15
C ASN A 168 23.77 11.34 2.97
N GLN A 169 24.25 10.77 1.85
CA GLN A 169 24.03 9.36 1.48
C GLN A 169 24.49 8.39 2.59
N ASN A 170 25.60 8.69 3.25
CA ASN A 170 26.24 7.82 4.26
C ASN A 170 25.84 8.20 5.71
N THR A 171 24.69 8.86 5.90
CA THR A 171 24.21 9.20 7.25
C THR A 171 23.85 7.92 8.03
N TYR A 172 24.47 7.72 9.19
CA TYR A 172 24.10 6.64 10.11
C TYR A 172 22.62 6.70 10.48
N ALA A 173 21.92 5.56 10.45
CA ALA A 173 20.50 5.45 10.71
C ALA A 173 19.65 6.49 9.93
N ARG A 174 19.95 6.67 8.64
CA ARG A 174 19.28 7.63 7.73
C ARG A 174 17.75 7.67 7.86
N ASP A 175 17.10 6.52 8.03
CA ASP A 175 15.65 6.41 8.14
C ASP A 175 15.08 6.96 9.46
N ARG A 176 15.90 7.12 10.49
CA ARG A 176 15.52 7.77 11.76
C ARG A 176 15.52 9.29 11.68
N VAL A 177 16.17 9.88 10.67
CA VAL A 177 16.23 11.34 10.49
C VAL A 177 15.45 11.84 9.28
N ARG A 178 15.13 10.97 8.31
CA ARG A 178 14.36 11.36 7.12
C ARG A 178 12.92 11.71 7.47
N LEU A 179 12.55 12.98 7.29
CA LEU A 179 11.19 13.50 7.44
C LEU A 179 10.23 12.84 6.45
N VAL A 180 9.07 12.44 6.96
CA VAL A 180 7.87 12.13 6.18
C VAL A 180 6.65 12.77 6.84
N TRP A 181 5.69 13.17 6.00
CA TRP A 181 4.37 13.60 6.42
C TRP A 181 3.44 12.41 6.32
N ASP A 182 2.86 12.01 7.45
CA ASP A 182 1.99 10.85 7.51
C ASP A 182 0.62 11.23 8.08
N HIS A 183 -0.41 10.53 7.61
CA HIS A 183 -1.76 10.69 8.13
C HIS A 183 -1.88 10.05 9.52
N ARG A 184 -2.48 10.72 10.50
CA ARG A 184 -2.78 10.14 11.82
C ARG A 184 -3.70 8.93 11.65
N ILE A 185 -4.81 9.12 10.97
CA ILE A 185 -5.73 8.07 10.52
C ILE A 185 -5.48 7.81 9.03
N PRO A 186 -5.07 6.60 8.62
CA PRO A 186 -4.85 6.29 7.20
C PRO A 186 -6.10 6.57 6.35
N VAL A 187 -5.91 7.16 5.17
CA VAL A 187 -7.04 7.51 4.29
C VAL A 187 -7.81 6.27 3.84
N GLU A 188 -7.09 5.18 3.57
CA GLU A 188 -7.66 3.86 3.26
C GLU A 188 -8.47 3.23 4.40
N LYS A 189 -8.42 3.81 5.61
CA LYS A 189 -9.16 3.35 6.79
C LYS A 189 -10.09 4.43 7.37
N GLY A 190 -10.60 5.32 6.53
CA GLY A 190 -11.59 6.34 6.91
C GLY A 190 -11.00 7.68 7.35
N GLY A 191 -9.67 7.87 7.27
CA GLY A 191 -9.04 9.18 7.43
C GLY A 191 -9.27 10.09 6.21
N ASN A 192 -8.87 11.35 6.34
CA ASN A 192 -8.94 12.35 5.27
C ASN A 192 -7.58 13.04 5.05
N SER A 193 -7.47 13.91 4.05
CA SER A 193 -6.28 14.75 3.83
C SER A 193 -6.49 16.17 4.37
N ALA A 194 -7.25 16.32 5.45
CA ALA A 194 -7.38 17.60 6.16
C ALA A 194 -6.15 17.85 7.04
N ASP A 195 -5.89 19.12 7.32
CA ASP A 195 -4.66 19.58 7.96
C ASP A 195 -4.45 19.00 9.38
N ASP A 196 -5.52 18.70 10.10
CA ASP A 196 -5.52 18.11 11.44
C ASP A 196 -5.19 16.62 11.47
N ASN A 197 -5.33 15.93 10.34
CA ASN A 197 -5.03 14.50 10.22
C ASN A 197 -3.56 14.23 9.85
N PHE A 198 -2.65 15.19 9.98
CA PHE A 198 -1.22 14.98 9.69
C PHE A 198 -0.33 15.00 10.94
N GLN A 199 0.80 14.29 10.84
CA GLN A 199 1.91 14.33 11.79
C GLN A 199 3.24 14.17 11.07
N ALA A 200 4.32 14.73 11.64
CA ALA A 200 5.67 14.57 11.11
C ALA A 200 6.37 13.37 11.77
N LEU A 201 6.79 12.40 10.97
CA LEU A 201 7.49 11.20 11.46
C LEU A 201 8.87 11.08 10.81
N CYS A 202 9.74 10.30 11.44
CA CYS A 202 10.87 9.74 10.72
C CYS A 202 10.39 8.57 9.86
N PHE A 203 11.08 8.32 8.75
CA PHE A 203 10.72 7.26 7.82
C PHE A 203 10.61 5.88 8.49
N TYR A 204 11.49 5.58 9.45
CA TYR A 204 11.44 4.32 10.20
C TYR A 204 10.13 4.18 11.00
N CYS A 205 9.77 5.19 11.79
CA CYS A 205 8.53 5.19 12.59
C CYS A 205 7.28 5.10 11.70
N ASN A 206 7.28 5.80 10.56
CA ASN A 206 6.22 5.71 9.57
C ASN A 206 6.05 4.28 9.02
N LYS A 207 7.16 3.61 8.70
CA LYS A 207 7.14 2.21 8.25
C LYS A 207 6.54 1.29 9.32
N CYS A 208 6.99 1.41 10.57
CA CYS A 208 6.44 0.61 11.69
C CYS A 208 4.95 0.88 11.91
N LYS A 209 4.53 2.16 11.88
CA LYS A 209 3.12 2.54 11.98
C LYS A 209 2.28 1.86 10.91
N TRP A 210 2.70 1.95 9.66
CA TRP A 210 1.99 1.34 8.54
C TRP A 210 1.86 -0.19 8.70
N GLN A 211 2.93 -0.88 9.12
CA GLN A 211 2.91 -2.33 9.35
C GLN A 211 1.84 -2.74 10.38
N ILE A 212 1.71 -2.00 11.47
CA ILE A 212 0.73 -2.29 12.51
C ILE A 212 -0.68 -1.84 12.12
N CYS A 213 -0.81 -0.65 11.51
CA CYS A 213 -2.10 -0.16 11.01
C CYS A 213 -2.72 -1.15 10.04
N ASN A 214 -1.92 -1.82 9.21
CA ASN A 214 -2.36 -2.84 8.27
C ASN A 214 -3.05 -4.05 8.91
N LEU A 215 -2.66 -4.41 10.13
CA LEU A 215 -3.29 -5.49 10.91
C LEU A 215 -4.58 -5.05 11.64
N CYS A 216 -4.88 -3.75 11.67
CA CYS A 216 -5.99 -3.20 12.44
C CYS A 216 -7.33 -3.23 11.67
N ASN A 217 -8.32 -3.96 12.19
CA ASN A 217 -9.68 -4.00 11.60
C ASN A 217 -10.68 -3.04 12.28
N TYR A 218 -10.21 -2.18 13.19
CA TYR A 218 -11.05 -1.30 14.02
C TYR A 218 -10.97 0.18 13.63
N ALA A 219 -10.29 0.50 12.53
CA ALA A 219 -10.20 1.87 12.04
C ALA A 219 -11.45 2.23 11.20
N PRO A 220 -11.93 3.48 11.25
CA PRO A 220 -11.35 4.62 11.98
C PRO A 220 -11.72 4.68 13.47
N ASP A 221 -12.73 3.93 13.91
CA ASP A 221 -13.40 4.09 15.22
C ASP A 221 -12.45 4.05 16.43
N LYS A 222 -11.43 3.18 16.38
CA LYS A 222 -10.46 3.00 17.47
C LYS A 222 -9.12 3.70 17.25
N CYS A 223 -9.00 4.55 16.23
CA CYS A 223 -7.78 5.31 16.01
C CYS A 223 -7.54 6.36 17.10
N SER A 224 -8.58 6.99 17.65
CA SER A 224 -8.48 7.94 18.77
C SER A 224 -7.86 7.33 20.04
N GLU A 225 -7.96 6.01 20.19
CA GLU A 225 -7.42 5.23 21.31
C GLU A 225 -6.03 4.63 21.00
N CYS A 226 -5.42 4.96 19.86
CA CYS A 226 -4.17 4.37 19.40
C CYS A 226 -3.02 5.40 19.36
N VAL A 227 -1.89 5.06 20.00
CA VAL A 227 -0.66 5.88 20.03
C VAL A 227 -0.12 6.17 18.63
N LEU A 228 -0.41 5.31 17.65
CA LEU A 228 0.03 5.50 16.27
C LEU A 228 -0.71 6.65 15.57
N ALA A 229 -1.89 7.04 16.04
CA ALA A 229 -2.64 8.19 15.50
C ALA A 229 -2.50 9.42 16.41
N PHE A 230 -2.54 9.22 17.73
CA PHE A 230 -2.52 10.30 18.73
C PHE A 230 -1.51 9.99 19.85
N PRO A 231 -0.19 10.09 19.57
CA PRO A 231 0.86 9.82 20.54
C PRO A 231 0.87 10.78 21.74
N GLU A 232 0.14 11.89 21.67
CA GLU A 232 -0.10 12.83 22.75
C GLU A 232 -1.19 12.38 23.73
N VAL A 233 -2.10 11.48 23.32
CA VAL A 233 -3.26 11.06 24.15
C VAL A 233 -2.99 9.74 24.87
N THR A 234 -2.33 8.79 24.21
CA THR A 234 -2.18 7.41 24.72
C THR A 234 -0.80 6.83 24.40
N LYS A 235 -0.39 5.82 25.16
CA LYS A 235 0.86 5.06 24.98
C LYS A 235 0.65 3.66 24.40
N ILE A 236 -0.61 3.28 24.15
CA ILE A 236 -1.00 1.95 23.74
C ILE A 236 -1.17 1.87 22.23
N ILE A 237 -0.54 0.87 21.61
CA ILE A 237 -0.84 0.44 20.25
C ILE A 237 -2.13 -0.39 20.29
N PHE A 238 -3.25 0.17 19.84
CA PHE A 238 -4.56 -0.45 20.01
C PHE A 238 -4.67 -1.91 19.46
N PRO A 239 -4.18 -2.26 18.25
CA PRO A 239 -4.33 -3.62 17.73
C PRO A 239 -3.59 -4.70 18.53
N THR A 240 -2.44 -4.36 19.13
CA THR A 240 -1.56 -5.31 19.84
C THR A 240 -1.63 -5.14 21.36
N GLN A 241 -2.26 -4.07 21.84
CA GLN A 241 -2.27 -3.64 23.23
C GLN A 241 -0.86 -3.37 23.82
N GLU A 242 0.15 -3.22 22.96
CA GLU A 242 1.53 -2.94 23.40
C GLU A 242 1.63 -1.52 23.96
N ASN A 243 2.17 -1.38 25.17
CA ASN A 243 2.58 -0.10 25.72
C ASN A 243 3.99 0.25 25.22
N ILE A 244 4.13 1.36 24.51
CA ILE A 244 5.39 1.82 23.91
C ILE A 244 5.94 3.12 24.53
N GLU A 245 5.55 3.45 25.76
CA GLU A 245 5.99 4.66 26.46
C GLU A 245 7.51 4.81 26.50
N ASP A 246 8.24 3.69 26.63
CA ASP A 246 9.71 3.62 26.59
C ASP A 246 10.33 4.11 25.27
N ARG A 247 9.54 4.20 24.21
CA ARG A 247 9.97 4.56 22.84
C ARG A 247 9.40 5.89 22.37
N LEU A 248 8.53 6.52 23.16
CA LEU A 248 7.93 7.80 22.83
C LEU A 248 8.81 8.96 23.30
N ASN A 249 8.81 10.03 22.51
CA ASN A 249 9.41 11.31 22.81
C ASN A 249 8.44 12.16 23.62
N ARG A 250 8.06 11.62 24.78
CA ARG A 250 7.42 12.39 25.82
C ARG A 250 8.56 12.87 26.71
N ALA A 251 8.74 14.19 26.76
CA ALA A 251 9.54 14.75 27.83
C ALA A 251 8.88 14.33 29.14
N ASN A 252 9.67 13.77 30.07
CA ASN A 252 9.36 13.98 31.48
C ASN A 252 9.46 15.47 31.77
#